data_AF-A0AAW6U4A1-F1
#
_entry.id   AF-A0AAW6U4A1-F1
#
_cell.length_a   1.000
_cell.length_b   1.000
_cell.length_c   1.000
_cell.angle_alpha   90.00
_cell.angle_beta   90.00
_cell.angle_gamma   90.00
#
_symmetry.space_group_name_H-M   'P 1'
#
loop_
_entity.id
_entity.type
_entity.pdbx_description
1 polymer ?
#
loop_
_entity_poly.entity_id
_entity_poly.type
_entity_poly.pdbx_seq_one_letter_code
_entity_poly.pdbx_strand_id
1 'polypeptide(L)'
;MKRLILVAIVCACANSAVLAGVTGLYDTGTAGIGNADPYYMLTSVPSGASTAIGIEAHPAWVAAPTGSLWIGPTTSSVTDPVGWYHYELDFNIEDVILSSVVVTGKWSVDNSGEIWLNGVYAGIAKGNTSSDTREYLTLDDFTLTTGFQDGLNTLEFRVYNIAGGGGGNPTALLVSDLAATATVVPAPGAVLLGSLGVGLAGWMKRRRML
;
A
#
# COMPACT_ATOMS: atom_id res chain seq x y z
N MET A 1 48.88 43.15 -13.07
CA MET A 1 48.63 42.24 -11.92
C MET A 1 47.25 41.62 -12.13
N LYS A 2 47.19 40.34 -12.52
CA LYS A 2 45.94 39.65 -12.92
C LYS A 2 45.25 39.14 -11.66
N ARG A 3 44.01 39.58 -11.40
CA ARG A 3 43.20 39.12 -10.26
C ARG A 3 42.64 37.72 -10.60
N LEU A 4 43.10 36.68 -9.90
CA LEU A 4 42.47 35.36 -9.96
C LEU A 4 41.18 35.38 -9.13
N ILE A 5 40.04 35.11 -9.78
CA ILE A 5 38.76 34.88 -9.13
C ILE A 5 38.66 33.38 -8.84
N LEU A 6 38.68 33.01 -7.56
CA LEU A 6 38.45 31.64 -7.12
C LEU A 6 36.93 31.41 -7.01
N VAL A 7 36.33 30.73 -8.00
CA VAL A 7 34.93 30.30 -7.94
C VAL A 7 34.88 29.01 -7.12
N ALA A 8 34.36 29.09 -5.90
CA ALA A 8 34.04 27.91 -5.10
C ALA A 8 32.68 27.37 -5.57
N ILE A 9 32.69 26.26 -6.30
CA ILE A 9 31.48 25.51 -6.65
C ILE A 9 31.07 24.75 -5.40
N VAL A 10 30.06 25.25 -4.70
CA VAL A 10 29.35 24.46 -3.68
C VAL A 10 28.40 23.55 -4.44
N CYS A 11 28.71 22.25 -4.51
CA CYS A 11 27.72 21.25 -4.88
C CYS A 11 26.67 21.20 -3.77
N ALA A 12 25.58 21.93 -3.94
CA ALA A 12 24.36 21.66 -3.20
C ALA A 12 23.81 20.35 -3.76
N CYS A 13 24.04 19.25 -3.05
CA CYS A 13 23.27 18.04 -3.24
C CYS A 13 21.82 18.40 -2.89
N ALA A 14 21.02 18.74 -3.89
CA ALA A 14 19.58 18.82 -3.73
C ALA A 14 19.11 17.40 -3.44
N ASN A 15 18.99 17.04 -2.16
CA ASN A 15 18.23 15.85 -1.82
C ASN A 15 16.80 16.12 -2.28
N SER A 16 16.32 15.29 -3.21
CA SER A 16 14.89 15.14 -3.47
C SER A 16 14.17 15.14 -2.12
N ALA A 17 13.11 15.91 -1.96
CA ALA A 17 12.28 15.85 -0.78
C ALA A 17 11.72 14.42 -0.69
N VAL A 18 12.37 13.57 0.09
CA VAL A 18 11.88 12.24 0.43
C VAL A 18 10.61 12.49 1.22
N LEU A 19 9.49 11.94 0.77
CA LEU A 19 8.21 12.09 1.45
C LEU A 19 8.26 11.20 2.70
N ALA A 20 8.77 11.74 3.80
CA ALA A 20 8.83 11.00 5.05
C ALA A 20 7.42 10.57 5.48
N GLY A 21 7.23 9.27 5.72
CA GLY A 21 5.91 8.71 6.01
C GLY A 21 5.68 7.34 5.40
N VAL A 22 4.40 6.98 5.33
CA VAL A 22 3.91 5.77 4.67
C VAL A 22 3.15 6.20 3.42
N THR A 23 3.51 5.66 2.27
CA THR A 23 2.96 6.01 0.95
C THR A 23 2.59 4.76 0.17
N GLY A 24 1.78 4.88 -0.89
CA GLY A 24 1.38 3.74 -1.70
C GLY A 24 0.21 2.93 -1.13
N LEU A 25 -0.52 3.49 -0.17
CA LEU A 25 -1.75 2.89 0.34
C LEU A 25 -2.94 3.35 -0.52
N TYR A 26 -3.63 2.37 -1.11
CA TYR A 26 -4.77 2.60 -1.99
C TYR A 26 -5.87 1.60 -1.70
N ASP A 27 -7.12 2.06 -1.85
CA ASP A 27 -8.30 1.21 -1.82
C ASP A 27 -8.41 0.39 -3.13
N THR A 28 -9.19 -0.69 -3.11
CA THR A 28 -9.37 -1.51 -4.31
C THR A 28 -10.28 -0.83 -5.34
N GLY A 29 -10.04 -1.10 -6.62
CA GLY A 29 -10.91 -0.77 -7.74
C GLY A 29 -10.94 0.70 -8.15
N THR A 30 -9.90 1.48 -7.82
CA THR A 30 -9.89 2.95 -8.05
C THR A 30 -9.95 3.35 -9.53
N ALA A 31 -9.64 2.43 -10.45
CA ALA A 31 -9.79 2.66 -11.90
C ALA A 31 -11.24 2.49 -12.41
N GLY A 32 -12.16 2.04 -11.56
CA GLY A 32 -13.56 1.84 -11.91
C GLY A 32 -13.88 0.44 -12.47
N ILE A 33 -15.18 0.18 -12.67
CA ILE A 33 -15.70 -1.11 -13.13
C ILE A 33 -15.18 -1.43 -14.54
N GLY A 34 -14.76 -2.68 -14.74
CA GLY A 34 -14.25 -3.23 -15.99
C GLY A 34 -12.78 -2.92 -16.26
N ASN A 35 -12.13 -2.10 -15.42
CA ASN A 35 -10.73 -1.72 -15.59
C ASN A 35 -9.82 -2.50 -14.65
N ALA A 36 -8.61 -2.81 -15.13
CA ALA A 36 -7.57 -3.37 -14.29
C ALA A 36 -7.25 -2.41 -13.14
N ASP A 37 -7.07 -2.96 -11.95
CA ASP A 37 -6.67 -2.19 -10.80
C ASP A 37 -5.23 -1.65 -11.01
N PRO A 38 -4.99 -0.35 -10.77
CA PRO A 38 -3.67 0.24 -11.00
C PRO A 38 -2.69 -0.03 -9.85
N TYR A 39 -3.14 -0.51 -8.69
CA TYR A 39 -2.35 -0.66 -7.48
C TYR A 39 -2.30 -2.10 -6.96
N TYR A 40 -3.38 -2.87 -7.12
CA TYR A 40 -3.45 -4.27 -6.71
C TYR A 40 -3.05 -5.19 -7.87
N MET A 41 -2.08 -6.06 -7.62
CA MET A 41 -1.69 -7.12 -8.53
C MET A 41 -2.30 -8.46 -8.10
N LEU A 42 -2.83 -9.22 -9.05
CA LEU A 42 -3.27 -10.59 -8.81
C LEU A 42 -2.14 -11.56 -9.19
N THR A 43 -1.37 -12.00 -8.20
CA THR A 43 -0.10 -12.73 -8.41
C THR A 43 -0.26 -14.23 -8.50
N SER A 44 -1.33 -14.77 -7.90
CA SER A 44 -1.64 -16.19 -7.91
C SER A 44 -3.12 -16.38 -8.16
N VAL A 45 -3.44 -17.35 -9.02
CA VAL A 45 -4.79 -17.83 -9.29
C VAL A 45 -4.75 -19.36 -9.37
N PRO A 46 -5.87 -20.06 -9.12
CA PRO A 46 -5.88 -21.53 -9.15
C PRO A 46 -5.52 -22.14 -10.52
N SER A 47 -5.78 -21.41 -11.61
CA SER A 47 -5.44 -21.84 -12.96
C SER A 47 -5.26 -20.67 -13.91
N GLY A 48 -4.24 -20.74 -14.78
CA GLY A 48 -3.98 -19.71 -15.79
C GLY A 48 -3.28 -18.49 -15.21
N ALA A 49 -3.50 -17.34 -15.85
CA ALA A 49 -3.05 -16.04 -15.38
C ALA A 49 -4.23 -15.08 -15.41
N SER A 50 -4.27 -14.13 -14.50
CA SER A 50 -5.27 -13.06 -14.50
C SER A 50 -4.70 -11.76 -13.91
N THR A 51 -5.52 -10.72 -13.91
CA THR A 51 -5.25 -9.42 -13.30
C THR A 51 -6.40 -9.07 -12.35
N ALA A 52 -6.14 -8.24 -11.34
CA ALA A 52 -7.20 -7.66 -10.53
C ALA A 52 -8.00 -6.66 -11.37
N ILE A 53 -9.32 -6.79 -11.41
CA ILE A 53 -10.22 -5.93 -12.19
C ILE A 53 -11.33 -5.43 -11.29
N GLY A 54 -11.65 -4.13 -11.33
CA GLY A 54 -12.84 -3.60 -10.66
C GLY A 54 -14.11 -4.19 -11.27
N ILE A 55 -15.01 -4.73 -10.46
CA ILE A 55 -16.21 -5.43 -10.95
C ILE A 55 -17.51 -4.84 -10.42
N GLU A 56 -18.58 -5.08 -11.15
CA GLU A 56 -19.93 -4.95 -10.59
C GLU A 56 -20.12 -6.05 -9.53
N ALA A 57 -20.31 -5.62 -8.29
CA ALA A 57 -20.43 -6.49 -7.14
C ALA A 57 -21.65 -7.40 -7.27
N HIS A 58 -21.52 -8.64 -6.80
CA HIS A 58 -22.67 -9.53 -6.71
C HIS A 58 -23.73 -8.91 -5.77
N PRO A 59 -25.04 -8.98 -6.07
CA PRO A 59 -26.08 -8.30 -5.27
C PRO A 59 -26.14 -8.70 -3.79
N ALA A 60 -25.58 -9.86 -3.43
CA ALA A 60 -25.50 -10.32 -2.05
C ALA A 60 -24.31 -9.74 -1.28
N TRP A 61 -23.31 -9.17 -1.94
CA TRP A 61 -22.11 -8.65 -1.29
C TRP A 61 -22.40 -7.32 -0.59
N VAL A 62 -21.63 -7.04 0.46
CA VAL A 62 -21.64 -5.74 1.13
C VAL A 62 -21.29 -4.65 0.14
N ALA A 63 -22.02 -3.54 0.22
CA ALA A 63 -21.80 -2.38 -0.63
C ALA A 63 -20.40 -1.81 -0.37
N ALA A 64 -19.62 -1.61 -1.44
CA ALA A 64 -18.31 -0.99 -1.35
C ALA A 64 -18.44 0.49 -0.93
N PRO A 65 -17.65 0.98 0.04
CA PRO A 65 -17.59 2.40 0.37
C PRO A 65 -17.18 3.27 -0.82
N THR A 66 -17.58 4.54 -0.78
CA THR A 66 -17.26 5.51 -1.85
C THR A 66 -15.74 5.60 -2.05
N GLY A 67 -15.29 5.44 -3.29
CA GLY A 67 -13.86 5.45 -3.64
C GLY A 67 -13.22 4.06 -3.74
N SER A 68 -13.95 3.01 -3.37
CA SER A 68 -13.54 1.61 -3.50
C SER A 68 -14.52 0.80 -4.35
N LEU A 69 -14.04 -0.30 -4.95
CA LEU A 69 -14.86 -1.33 -5.57
C LEU A 69 -14.32 -2.70 -5.20
N TRP A 70 -15.19 -3.71 -5.30
CA TRP A 70 -14.75 -5.10 -5.34
C TRP A 70 -13.85 -5.32 -6.56
N ILE A 71 -12.73 -6.03 -6.37
CA ILE A 71 -11.85 -6.48 -7.43
C ILE A 71 -11.89 -8.01 -7.53
N GLY A 72 -12.00 -8.52 -8.76
CA GLY A 72 -12.08 -9.95 -9.06
C GLY A 72 -11.07 -10.38 -10.12
N PRO A 73 -10.89 -11.69 -10.32
CA PRO A 73 -10.03 -12.25 -11.37
C PRO A 73 -10.69 -12.20 -12.75
N THR A 74 -11.97 -11.88 -12.86
CA THR A 74 -12.71 -11.74 -14.11
C THR A 74 -13.46 -10.40 -14.12
N THR A 75 -13.91 -9.94 -15.28
CA THR A 75 -14.54 -8.61 -15.44
C THR A 75 -15.95 -8.51 -14.83
N SER A 76 -16.41 -9.55 -14.13
CA SER A 76 -17.77 -9.65 -13.58
C SER A 76 -17.79 -10.62 -12.40
N SER A 77 -18.79 -10.52 -11.53
CA SER A 77 -19.01 -11.46 -10.41
C SER A 77 -19.59 -12.80 -10.89
N VAL A 78 -18.80 -13.55 -11.66
CA VAL A 78 -19.17 -14.85 -12.25
C VAL A 78 -18.54 -16.01 -11.49
N THR A 79 -18.81 -17.25 -11.88
CA THR A 79 -18.14 -18.42 -11.30
C THR A 79 -16.67 -18.45 -11.66
N ASP A 80 -15.81 -18.41 -10.64
CA ASP A 80 -14.37 -18.55 -10.76
C ASP A 80 -13.89 -19.90 -10.20
N PRO A 81 -12.70 -20.40 -10.60
CA PRO A 81 -12.14 -21.64 -10.07
C PRO A 81 -12.00 -21.68 -8.54
N VAL A 82 -12.14 -22.88 -7.95
CA VAL A 82 -11.89 -23.12 -6.53
C VAL A 82 -10.39 -23.02 -6.25
N GLY A 83 -10.01 -22.35 -5.16
CA GLY A 83 -8.62 -22.27 -4.70
C GLY A 83 -8.23 -20.88 -4.22
N TRP A 84 -6.91 -20.69 -4.09
CA TRP A 84 -6.33 -19.45 -3.61
C TRP A 84 -6.10 -18.42 -4.72
N TYR A 85 -6.43 -17.18 -4.39
CA TYR A 85 -6.20 -15.96 -5.16
C TYR A 85 -5.38 -15.01 -4.30
N HIS A 86 -4.27 -14.50 -4.81
CA HIS A 86 -3.35 -13.66 -4.05
C HIS A 86 -3.34 -12.26 -4.63
N TYR A 87 -3.85 -11.29 -3.87
CA TYR A 87 -3.89 -9.89 -4.25
C TYR A 87 -2.82 -9.14 -3.46
N GLU A 88 -1.89 -8.49 -4.16
CA GLU A 88 -0.76 -7.79 -3.55
C GLU A 88 -0.86 -6.28 -3.81
N LEU A 89 -0.61 -5.51 -2.76
CA LEU A 89 -0.43 -4.06 -2.79
C LEU A 89 0.95 -3.72 -2.22
N ASP A 90 1.76 -3.01 -3.01
CA ASP A 90 3.04 -2.50 -2.58
C ASP A 90 2.91 -1.08 -2.02
N PHE A 91 3.53 -0.85 -0.87
CA PHE A 91 3.56 0.45 -0.19
C PHE A 91 4.96 0.70 0.38
N ASN A 92 5.30 1.97 0.61
CA ASN A 92 6.65 2.36 0.99
C ASN A 92 6.66 3.10 2.33
N ILE A 93 7.63 2.78 3.18
CA ILE A 93 7.85 3.39 4.48
C ILE A 93 9.25 4.02 4.49
N GLU A 94 9.34 5.34 4.64
CA GLU A 94 10.62 6.04 4.65
C GLU A 94 10.67 7.11 5.76
N ASP A 95 11.84 7.29 6.36
CA ASP A 95 12.13 8.35 7.33
C ASP A 95 11.13 8.42 8.51
N VAL A 96 10.68 7.26 9.02
CA VAL A 96 9.81 7.14 10.19
C VAL A 96 10.41 6.21 11.26
N ILE A 97 9.92 6.35 12.50
CA ILE A 97 10.18 5.37 13.56
C ILE A 97 9.33 4.13 13.25
N LEU A 98 9.95 3.07 12.73
CA LEU A 98 9.26 1.88 12.23
C LEU A 98 8.34 1.22 13.27
N SER A 99 8.72 1.22 14.55
CA SER A 99 7.88 0.67 15.64
C SER A 99 6.65 1.52 16.00
N SER A 100 6.52 2.71 15.41
CA SER A 100 5.34 3.58 15.55
C SER A 100 4.37 3.46 14.38
N VAL A 101 4.71 2.70 13.35
CA VAL A 101 3.87 2.52 12.17
C VAL A 101 2.64 1.69 12.55
N VAL A 102 1.47 2.22 12.22
CA VAL A 102 0.19 1.51 12.30
C VAL A 102 -0.50 1.66 10.96
N VAL A 103 -0.79 0.55 10.30
CA VAL A 103 -1.62 0.50 9.08
C VAL A 103 -3.00 -0.03 9.47
N THR A 104 -4.04 0.66 9.04
CA THR A 104 -5.44 0.30 9.28
C THR A 104 -6.20 0.29 7.96
N GLY A 105 -7.24 -0.52 7.88
CA GLY A 105 -8.18 -0.48 6.77
C GLY A 105 -9.40 -1.32 7.09
N LYS A 106 -10.30 -1.39 6.12
CA LYS A 106 -11.46 -2.27 6.13
C LYS A 106 -11.34 -3.26 4.99
N TRP A 107 -11.83 -4.49 5.18
CA TRP A 107 -11.76 -5.51 4.14
C TRP A 107 -12.94 -6.49 4.17
N SER A 108 -13.24 -7.00 2.99
CA SER A 108 -14.22 -8.06 2.76
C SER A 108 -13.73 -8.98 1.65
N VAL A 109 -14.19 -10.22 1.67
CA VAL A 109 -13.74 -11.29 0.76
C VAL A 109 -14.91 -12.19 0.39
N ASP A 110 -14.87 -12.73 -0.83
CA ASP A 110 -15.68 -13.88 -1.22
C ASP A 110 -14.75 -15.04 -1.61
N ASN A 111 -14.63 -16.13 -0.83
CA ASN A 111 -15.46 -16.51 0.33
C ASN A 111 -14.79 -16.33 1.70
N SER A 112 -13.48 -16.54 1.76
CA SER A 112 -12.68 -16.49 2.99
C SER A 112 -11.30 -15.92 2.64
N GLY A 113 -10.55 -15.47 3.64
CA GLY A 113 -9.24 -14.92 3.34
C GLY A 113 -8.35 -14.65 4.54
N GLU A 114 -7.12 -14.28 4.23
CA GLU A 114 -6.04 -14.04 5.16
C GLU A 114 -5.25 -12.79 4.75
N ILE A 115 -4.75 -12.05 5.74
CA ILE A 115 -3.85 -10.92 5.51
C ILE A 115 -2.41 -11.35 5.83
N TRP A 116 -1.50 -11.02 4.93
CA TRP A 116 -0.08 -11.29 4.99
C TRP A 116 0.69 -10.00 4.77
N LEU A 117 1.79 -9.81 5.48
CA LEU A 117 2.67 -8.66 5.33
C LEU A 117 4.09 -9.16 5.12
N ASN A 118 4.73 -8.73 4.02
CA ASN A 118 6.09 -9.11 3.66
C ASN A 118 6.29 -10.65 3.66
N GLY A 119 5.29 -11.38 3.16
CA GLY A 119 5.29 -12.85 3.11
C GLY A 119 5.03 -13.56 4.46
N VAL A 120 4.72 -12.83 5.53
CA VAL A 120 4.42 -13.38 6.86
C VAL A 120 2.95 -13.19 7.21
N TYR A 121 2.30 -14.24 7.70
CA TYR A 121 0.89 -14.18 8.11
C TYR A 121 0.69 -13.18 9.25
N ALA A 122 -0.26 -12.26 9.10
CA ALA A 122 -0.50 -11.20 10.06
C ALA A 122 -1.38 -11.63 11.25
N GLY A 123 -1.88 -12.88 11.27
CA GLY A 123 -2.81 -13.34 12.31
C GLY A 123 -4.25 -12.85 12.10
N ILE A 124 -4.57 -12.33 10.91
CA ILE A 124 -5.88 -11.76 10.58
C ILE A 124 -6.50 -12.61 9.46
N ALA A 125 -7.69 -13.15 9.69
CA ALA A 125 -8.43 -13.96 8.73
C ALA A 125 -9.93 -13.72 8.83
N LYS A 126 -10.62 -14.01 7.73
CA LYS A 126 -12.09 -14.03 7.60
C LYS A 126 -12.51 -15.40 7.09
N GLY A 127 -13.50 -16.00 7.75
CA GLY A 127 -14.06 -17.29 7.38
C GLY A 127 -13.12 -18.48 7.53
N ASN A 128 -13.44 -19.57 6.82
CA ASN A 128 -12.59 -20.75 6.73
C ASN A 128 -12.60 -21.31 5.30
N THR A 129 -11.57 -22.09 4.96
CA THR A 129 -11.40 -22.66 3.62
C THR A 129 -12.27 -23.90 3.34
N SER A 130 -13.16 -24.28 4.28
CA SER A 130 -13.91 -25.53 4.25
C SER A 130 -15.42 -25.34 4.04
N SER A 131 -15.96 -24.14 4.30
CA SER A 131 -17.40 -23.86 4.27
C SER A 131 -17.68 -22.37 4.03
N ASP A 132 -18.82 -22.06 3.41
CA ASP A 132 -19.24 -20.66 3.19
C ASP A 132 -19.70 -20.03 4.50
N THR A 133 -18.84 -19.21 5.12
CA THR A 133 -19.18 -18.41 6.29
C THR A 133 -19.76 -17.04 5.93
N ARG A 134 -19.89 -16.74 4.62
CA ARG A 134 -20.53 -15.54 4.08
C ARG A 134 -19.84 -14.24 4.46
N GLU A 135 -18.51 -14.24 4.42
CA GLU A 135 -17.68 -13.08 4.80
C GLU A 135 -17.99 -11.84 3.94
N TYR A 136 -18.42 -12.06 2.70
CA TYR A 136 -18.87 -11.04 1.76
C TYR A 136 -20.06 -10.21 2.24
N LEU A 137 -20.76 -10.58 3.30
CA LEU A 137 -21.86 -9.80 3.89
C LEU A 137 -21.38 -8.67 4.81
N THR A 138 -20.10 -8.66 5.18
CA THR A 138 -19.54 -7.77 6.20
C THR A 138 -18.26 -7.12 5.70
N LEU A 139 -18.06 -5.87 6.12
CA LEU A 139 -16.83 -5.12 5.86
C LEU A 139 -16.19 -4.84 7.23
N ASP A 140 -15.11 -5.56 7.54
CA ASP A 140 -14.52 -5.57 8.88
C ASP A 140 -13.23 -4.77 8.93
N ASP A 141 -12.93 -4.19 10.08
CA ASP A 141 -11.68 -3.48 10.33
C ASP A 141 -10.50 -4.45 10.48
N PHE A 142 -9.31 -4.03 10.03
CA PHE A 142 -8.04 -4.67 10.37
C PHE A 142 -7.01 -3.64 10.82
N THR A 143 -6.01 -4.09 11.58
CA THR A 143 -4.92 -3.24 12.06
C THR A 143 -3.62 -4.03 12.10
N LEU A 144 -2.58 -3.46 11.48
CA LEU A 144 -1.21 -3.99 11.47
C LEU A 144 -0.31 -3.05 12.27
N THR A 145 0.40 -3.57 13.25
CA THR A 145 1.32 -2.81 14.12
C THR A 145 2.75 -3.33 14.11
N THR A 146 2.99 -4.46 13.44
CA THR A 146 4.29 -5.15 13.40
C THR A 146 4.49 -5.82 12.05
N GLY A 147 5.74 -6.18 11.73
CA GLY A 147 6.10 -6.87 10.48
C GLY A 147 6.54 -5.94 9.35
N PHE A 148 6.51 -4.63 9.59
CA PHE A 148 7.00 -3.62 8.67
C PHE A 148 8.52 -3.65 8.54
N GLN A 149 9.02 -3.23 7.38
CA GLN A 149 10.43 -2.96 7.10
C GLN A 149 10.61 -1.56 6.54
N ASP A 150 11.84 -1.03 6.62
CA ASP A 150 12.20 0.23 5.98
C ASP A 150 12.21 0.07 4.45
N GLY A 151 11.69 1.05 3.73
CA GLY A 151 11.45 1.02 2.29
C GLY A 151 10.20 0.23 1.89
N LEU A 152 10.33 -0.58 0.85
CA LEU A 152 9.23 -1.30 0.21
C LEU A 152 8.64 -2.38 1.12
N ASN A 153 7.32 -2.40 1.27
CA ASN A 153 6.55 -3.42 1.95
C ASN A 153 5.44 -3.93 1.01
N THR A 154 5.10 -5.20 1.13
CA THR A 154 4.01 -5.82 0.35
C THR A 154 2.92 -6.29 1.31
N LEU A 155 1.72 -5.72 1.16
CA LEU A 155 0.50 -6.16 1.82
C LEU A 155 -0.22 -7.14 0.89
N GLU A 156 -0.40 -8.37 1.34
CA GLU A 156 -1.01 -9.43 0.55
C GLU A 156 -2.33 -9.89 1.20
N PHE A 157 -3.38 -9.91 0.40
CA PHE A 157 -4.68 -10.48 0.75
C PHE A 157 -4.85 -11.79 -0.01
N ARG A 158 -4.82 -12.91 0.72
CA ARG A 158 -5.08 -14.23 0.14
C ARG A 158 -6.55 -14.54 0.29
N VAL A 159 -7.26 -14.64 -0.82
CA VAL A 159 -8.68 -15.00 -0.87
C VAL A 159 -8.80 -16.45 -1.30
N TYR A 160 -9.53 -17.25 -0.53
CA TYR A 160 -9.86 -18.61 -0.92
C TYR A 160 -11.30 -18.68 -1.40
N ASN A 161 -11.44 -19.07 -2.67
CA ASN A 161 -12.70 -19.43 -3.28
C ASN A 161 -13.01 -20.90 -2.97
N ILE A 162 -14.11 -21.18 -2.27
CA ILE A 162 -14.55 -22.55 -1.97
C ILE A 162 -15.34 -23.13 -3.14
N ALA A 163 -15.76 -24.39 -3.05
CA ALA A 163 -16.62 -24.98 -4.07
C ALA A 163 -18.10 -24.61 -3.83
N GLY A 164 -18.73 -23.96 -4.81
CA GLY A 164 -20.19 -23.83 -4.88
C GLY A 164 -20.89 -25.09 -5.41
N GLY A 165 -22.23 -25.08 -5.42
CA GLY A 165 -23.07 -26.23 -5.86
C GLY A 165 -22.86 -26.67 -7.33
N GLY A 166 -22.12 -25.90 -8.14
CA GLY A 166 -21.73 -26.22 -9.51
C GLY A 166 -20.22 -26.37 -9.76
N GLY A 167 -19.38 -26.44 -8.70
CA GLY A 167 -17.92 -26.57 -8.84
C GLY A 167 -17.12 -25.26 -8.78
N GLY A 168 -17.78 -24.14 -8.46
CA GLY A 168 -17.18 -22.84 -8.18
C GLY A 168 -18.25 -21.82 -7.75
N ASN A 169 -17.82 -20.64 -7.35
CA ASN A 169 -18.64 -19.46 -7.06
C ASN A 169 -17.83 -18.19 -7.35
N PRO A 170 -18.47 -17.00 -7.32
CA PRO A 170 -17.75 -15.74 -7.41
C PRO A 170 -16.69 -15.61 -6.34
N THR A 171 -15.57 -15.00 -6.70
CA THR A 171 -14.51 -14.62 -5.77
C THR A 171 -14.09 -13.18 -6.00
N ALA A 172 -13.84 -12.46 -4.90
CA ALA A 172 -13.38 -11.09 -4.97
C ALA A 172 -12.78 -10.63 -3.64
N LEU A 173 -12.02 -9.54 -3.73
CA LEU A 173 -11.49 -8.78 -2.62
C LEU A 173 -12.09 -7.37 -2.64
N LEU A 174 -12.42 -6.84 -1.47
CA LEU A 174 -12.70 -5.42 -1.25
C LEU A 174 -11.81 -4.93 -0.12
N VAL A 175 -11.06 -3.85 -0.36
CA VAL A 175 -10.32 -3.10 0.68
C VAL A 175 -10.68 -1.63 0.56
N SER A 176 -11.00 -1.01 1.69
CA SER A 176 -11.37 0.40 1.74
C SER A 176 -10.80 1.09 2.98
N ASP A 177 -10.80 2.42 2.99
CA ASP A 177 -10.30 3.24 4.10
C ASP A 177 -8.86 2.87 4.51
N LEU A 178 -8.04 2.44 3.55
CA LEU A 178 -6.66 2.02 3.81
C LEU A 178 -5.79 3.24 4.14
N ALA A 179 -5.23 3.28 5.34
CA ALA A 179 -4.48 4.41 5.85
C ALA A 179 -3.38 3.98 6.80
N ALA A 180 -2.44 4.89 7.07
CA ALA A 180 -1.39 4.67 8.04
C ALA A 180 -1.10 5.91 8.88
N THR A 181 -0.59 5.65 10.08
CA THR A 181 0.01 6.64 10.96
C THR A 181 1.41 6.21 11.34
N ALA A 182 2.33 7.17 11.47
CA ALA A 182 3.71 6.93 11.86
C ALA A 182 4.32 8.20 12.46
N THR A 183 5.31 8.04 13.34
CA THR A 183 6.12 9.15 13.83
C THR A 183 7.28 9.38 12.87
N VAL A 184 7.27 10.53 12.20
CA VAL A 184 8.35 10.94 11.28
C VAL A 184 9.64 11.24 12.04
N VAL A 185 10.77 10.78 11.52
CA VAL A 185 12.11 11.12 12.03
C VAL A 185 12.45 12.54 11.57
N PRO A 186 12.69 13.50 12.48
CA PRO A 186 13.10 14.84 12.09
C PRO A 186 14.45 14.79 11.36
N ALA A 187 14.56 15.51 10.24
CA ALA A 187 15.81 15.59 9.48
C ALA A 187 17.00 15.93 10.42
N PRO A 188 18.17 15.28 10.25
CA PRO A 188 19.30 15.49 11.16
C PRO A 188 19.65 16.97 11.29
N GLY A 189 19.81 17.47 12.52
CA GLY A 189 20.16 18.86 12.82
C GLY A 189 21.45 19.36 12.14
N ALA A 190 22.25 18.47 11.56
CA ALA A 190 23.37 18.78 10.68
C ALA A 190 22.97 19.64 9.46
N VAL A 191 21.74 19.51 8.94
CA VAL A 191 21.26 20.36 7.82
C VAL A 191 21.01 21.80 8.29
N LEU A 192 20.45 21.97 9.48
CA LEU A 192 20.27 23.28 10.12
C LEU A 192 21.62 23.91 10.47
N LEU A 193 22.54 23.15 11.05
CA LEU A 193 23.88 23.64 11.37
C LEU A 193 24.72 23.92 10.12
N GLY A 194 24.58 23.11 9.07
CA GLY A 194 25.23 23.32 7.78
C GLY A 194 24.73 24.60 7.09
N SER A 195 23.42 24.83 7.05
CA SER A 195 22.84 26.05 6.46
C SER A 195 23.20 27.31 7.26
N LEU A 196 23.18 27.25 8.59
CA LEU A 196 23.66 28.33 9.46
C LEU A 196 25.16 28.59 9.26
N GLY A 197 25.97 27.54 9.17
CA GLY A 197 27.42 27.63 8.95
C GLY A 197 27.78 28.28 7.61
N VAL A 198 27.09 27.90 6.52
CA VAL A 198 27.27 28.52 5.20
C VAL A 198 26.80 29.99 5.22
N GLY A 199 25.68 30.30 5.88
CA GLY A 199 25.19 31.67 6.04
C GLY A 199 26.18 32.59 6.78
N LEU A 200 26.72 32.11 7.91
CA LEU A 200 27.75 32.79 8.68
C LEU A 200 29.04 33.00 7.89
N ALA A 201 29.52 31.97 7.19
CA ALA A 201 30.72 32.06 6.36
C ALA A 201 30.56 33.06 5.20
N GLY A 202 29.39 33.08 4.55
CA GLY A 202 29.05 34.06 3.52
C GLY A 202 29.01 35.49 4.06
N TRP A 203 28.40 35.70 5.21
CA TRP A 203 28.33 37.02 5.86
C TRP A 203 29.72 37.54 6.28
N MET A 204 30.56 36.68 6.85
CA MET A 204 31.94 37.02 7.23
C MET A 204 32.80 37.38 6.02
N LYS A 205 32.66 36.68 4.88
CA LYS A 205 33.35 37.05 3.64
C LYS A 205 32.89 38.40 3.10
N ARG A 206 31.58 38.70 3.15
CA ARG A 206 31.01 39.97 2.66
C ARG A 206 31.52 41.17 3.46
N ARG A 207 31.71 41.01 4.78
CA ARG A 207 32.27 42.05 5.67
C ARG A 207 33.75 42.37 5.43
N ARG A 208 34.52 41.45 4.83
CA ARG A 208 35.95 41.66 4.53
C ARG A 208 36.20 42.30 3.16
N MET A 209 35.16 42.44 2.35
CA MET A 209 35.26 43.04 1.01
C MET A 209 34.73 44.49 0.95
N LEU A 210 34.20 45.01 2.05
CA LEU A 210 33.84 46.42 2.26
C LEU A 210 34.94 47.09 3.09
#